data_AF-A0A821JZL6-F1
#
_entry.id   AF-A0A821JZL6-F1
#
_cell.length_a   1.000
_cell.length_b   1.000
_cell.length_c   1.000
_cell.angle_alpha   90.00
_cell.angle_beta   90.00
_cell.angle_gamma   90.00
#
_symmetry.space_group_name_H-M   'P 1'
#
loop_
_entity.id
_entity.type
_entity.pdbx_description
1 polymer ?
#
loop_
_entity_poly.entity_id
_entity_poly.type
_entity_poly.pdbx_seq_one_letter_code
_entity_poly.pdbx_strand_id
1 'polypeptide(L)'
;GAPYSVITDDSPATILAACNECRNTTELRPCFHCEKPLCGDCRTKHYESQKKEVDKSLASLTAKTNELLVLAKALNASRMGRIQEYKTMKEQVSTHVKDLIKKLNDEEQILQKRLDSTVQLENEKIAITEREEQYLEKNKAALDQVMEKYRNETNQMVLIKMHKDYLDSAPVWKDKLQAHAVRINTKKEEELYFQPIPLGTNDGLVGKLTASKNVNVHAPSNDKHMSALRSSGGSRSCIIM
;
A
#
# COMPACT_ATOMS: atom_id res chain seq x y z
N GLY A 1 57.21 6.92 80.90
CA GLY A 1 57.65 8.08 81.70
C GLY A 1 58.36 9.04 80.78
N ALA A 2 57.76 10.19 80.51
CA ALA A 2 58.40 11.29 79.80
C ALA A 2 58.90 12.32 80.83
N PRO A 3 60.05 12.99 80.59
CA PRO A 3 60.65 13.91 81.54
C PRO A 3 59.85 15.22 81.60
N TYR A 4 59.58 15.67 82.83
CA TYR A 4 59.04 16.98 83.13
C TYR A 4 60.10 18.05 82.79
N SER A 5 59.82 18.90 81.81
CA SER A 5 60.57 20.13 81.59
C SER A 5 60.15 21.17 82.64
N VAL A 6 61.15 21.66 83.36
CA VAL A 6 61.08 22.77 84.30
C VAL A 6 60.70 24.04 83.53
N ILE A 7 59.56 24.63 83.88
CA ILE A 7 59.16 25.95 83.41
C ILE A 7 59.89 26.96 84.29
N THR A 8 60.85 27.69 83.73
CA THR A 8 61.47 28.85 84.38
C THR A 8 60.51 30.04 84.26
N ASP A 9 60.19 30.64 85.41
CA ASP A 9 59.46 31.90 85.56
C ASP A 9 60.32 33.08 85.05
N ASP A 10 60.49 33.18 83.74
CA ASP A 10 60.85 34.44 83.09
C ASP A 10 59.57 35.27 82.97
N SER A 11 59.15 35.87 84.07
CA SER A 11 57.99 36.76 84.08
C SER A 11 58.31 37.95 83.16
N PRO A 12 57.69 38.05 81.97
CA PRO A 12 58.03 39.09 81.02
C PRO A 12 57.71 40.44 81.67
N ALA A 13 58.67 41.37 81.64
CA ALA A 13 58.50 42.72 82.16
C ALA A 13 57.13 43.25 81.68
N THR A 14 56.24 43.53 82.63
CA THR A 14 54.85 43.88 82.34
C THR A 14 54.84 45.30 81.74
N ILE A 15 54.90 45.38 80.41
CA ILE A 15 54.88 46.66 79.71
C ILE A 15 53.44 47.21 79.77
N LEU A 16 53.24 48.21 80.63
CA LEU A 16 52.01 48.97 80.69
C LEU A 16 51.97 49.94 79.51
N ALA A 17 50.94 49.83 78.68
CA ALA A 17 50.73 50.70 77.53
C ALA A 17 49.26 51.16 77.48
N ALA A 18 49.03 52.33 76.87
CA ALA A 18 47.68 52.84 76.67
C ALA A 18 46.95 51.98 75.63
N CYS A 19 45.78 51.46 75.97
CA CYS A 19 44.94 50.70 75.05
C CYS A 19 44.48 51.59 73.89
N ASN A 20 44.61 51.12 72.65
CA ASN A 20 44.22 51.90 71.46
C ASN A 20 42.72 52.20 71.37
N GLU A 21 41.87 51.38 72.00
CA GLU A 21 40.41 51.52 71.96
C GLU A 21 39.87 52.41 73.10
N CYS A 22 40.27 52.15 74.35
CA CYS A 22 39.72 52.85 75.52
C CYS A 22 40.68 53.88 76.15
N ARG A 23 41.92 53.99 75.65
CA ARG A 23 42.98 54.87 76.15
C ARG A 23 43.45 54.62 77.59
N ASN A 24 42.94 53.59 78.28
CA ASN A 24 43.41 53.20 79.62
C ASN A 24 44.80 52.55 79.56
N THR A 25 45.71 53.00 80.41
CA THR A 25 47.07 52.45 80.56
C THR A 25 47.03 51.19 81.41
N THR A 26 47.22 50.03 80.78
CA THR A 26 47.10 48.70 81.42
C THR A 26 48.03 47.70 80.74
N GLU A 27 48.14 46.48 81.27
CA GLU A 27 48.81 45.37 80.56
C GLU A 27 48.02 45.02 79.31
N LEU A 28 48.63 45.16 78.14
CA LEU A 28 48.03 44.78 76.87
C LEU A 28 48.42 43.35 76.52
N ARG A 29 47.43 42.57 76.07
CA ARG A 29 47.68 41.23 75.53
C ARG A 29 47.19 41.17 74.08
N PRO A 30 47.89 40.44 73.20
CA PRO A 30 47.42 40.25 71.84
C PRO A 30 46.08 39.50 71.87
N CYS A 31 45.15 39.94 71.03
CA CYS A 31 43.94 39.19 70.74
C CYS A 31 44.28 37.91 69.97
N PHE A 32 43.69 36.78 70.34
CA PHE A 32 43.96 35.49 69.70
C PHE A 32 43.52 35.43 68.23
N HIS A 33 42.53 36.22 67.82
CA HIS A 33 41.98 36.21 66.46
C HIS A 33 42.70 37.18 65.51
N CYS A 34 43.14 38.34 66.01
CA CYS A 34 43.65 39.42 65.14
C CYS A 34 44.99 40.01 65.59
N GLU A 35 45.61 39.44 66.63
CA GLU A 35 46.90 39.83 67.23
C GLU A 35 46.98 41.28 67.73
N LYS A 36 45.89 42.05 67.63
CA LYS A 36 45.81 43.42 68.12
C LYS A 36 46.05 43.45 69.64
N PRO A 37 46.98 44.28 70.15
CA PRO A 37 47.21 44.42 71.58
C PRO A 37 46.06 45.21 72.21
N LEU A 38 45.30 44.57 73.09
CA LEU A 38 44.13 45.13 73.76
C LEU A 38 44.22 44.92 75.27
N CYS A 39 43.63 45.83 76.05
CA CYS A 39 43.42 45.59 77.48
C CYS A 39 42.34 44.52 77.69
N GLY A 40 42.25 43.97 78.91
CA GLY A 40 41.29 42.90 79.25
C GLY A 40 39.85 43.19 78.82
N ASP A 41 39.33 44.38 79.17
CA ASP A 41 37.95 44.77 78.84
C ASP A 41 37.71 44.92 77.35
N CYS A 42 38.62 45.58 76.63
CA CYS A 42 38.52 45.77 75.18
C CYS A 42 38.64 44.43 74.44
N ARG A 43 39.45 43.50 74.94
CA ARG A 43 39.59 42.16 74.37
C ARG A 43 38.28 41.36 74.51
N THR A 44 37.63 41.42 75.66
CA THR A 44 36.33 40.77 75.90
C THR A 44 35.25 41.36 74.98
N LYS A 45 35.14 42.70 74.90
CA LYS A 45 34.21 43.36 73.99
C LYS A 45 34.45 43.00 72.53
N HIS A 46 35.72 42.92 72.11
CA HIS A 46 36.10 42.52 70.77
C HIS A 46 35.66 41.08 70.46
N TYR A 47 35.95 40.14 71.37
CA TYR A 47 35.51 38.75 71.23
C TYR A 47 33.98 38.63 71.18
N GLU A 48 33.25 39.33 72.05
CA GLU A 48 31.78 39.35 72.02
C GLU A 48 31.23 39.91 70.71
N SER A 49 31.87 40.94 70.13
CA SER A 49 31.49 41.48 68.82
C SER A 49 31.69 40.46 67.71
N GLN A 50 32.84 39.78 67.68
CA GLN A 50 33.11 38.72 66.69
C GLN A 50 32.16 37.54 66.85
N LYS A 51 31.91 37.11 68.09
CA LYS A 51 30.94 36.06 68.39
C LYS A 51 29.55 36.42 67.84
N LYS A 52 29.07 37.66 68.09
CA LYS A 52 27.79 38.13 67.55
C LYS A 52 27.75 38.13 66.03
N GLU A 53 28.85 38.47 65.36
CA GLU A 53 28.95 38.46 63.90
C GLU A 53 28.92 37.03 63.33
N VAL A 54 29.62 36.09 63.97
CA VAL A 54 29.58 34.66 63.64
C VAL A 54 28.18 34.10 63.86
N ASP A 55 27.55 34.39 64.99
CA ASP A 55 26.19 33.94 65.31
C ASP A 55 25.18 34.48 64.27
N LYS A 56 25.31 35.76 63.89
CA LYS A 56 24.49 36.38 62.83
C LYS A 56 24.69 35.69 61.47
N SER A 57 25.95 35.40 61.11
CA SER A 57 26.28 34.71 59.86
C SER A 57 25.73 33.27 59.85
N LEU A 58 25.85 32.56 60.98
CA LEU A 58 25.32 31.21 61.16
C LEU A 58 23.80 31.18 61.04
N ALA A 59 23.10 32.14 61.66
CA ALA A 59 21.66 32.28 61.56
C ALA A 59 21.23 32.55 60.10
N SER A 60 21.95 33.43 59.40
CA SER A 60 21.68 33.72 57.97
C SER A 60 21.92 32.50 57.07
N LEU A 61 23.00 31.76 57.29
CA LEU A 61 23.29 30.52 56.54
C LEU A 61 22.24 29.44 56.81
N THR A 62 21.80 29.31 58.06
CA THR A 62 20.73 28.36 58.43
C THR A 62 19.42 28.71 57.74
N ALA A 63 19.03 30.00 57.71
CA ALA A 63 17.85 30.46 57.00
C ALA A 63 17.92 30.16 55.50
N LYS A 64 19.03 30.51 54.83
CA LYS A 64 19.23 30.22 53.40
C LYS A 64 19.23 28.72 53.09
N THR A 65 19.80 27.91 53.98
CA THR A 65 19.80 26.44 53.83
C THR A 65 18.38 25.89 53.90
N ASN A 66 17.56 26.40 54.83
CA ASN A 66 16.15 26.02 54.92
C ASN A 66 15.35 26.44 53.68
N GLU A 67 15.58 27.64 53.15
CA GLU A 67 14.97 28.10 51.90
C GLU A 67 15.32 27.19 50.72
N LEU A 68 16.60 26.84 50.56
CA LEU A 68 17.06 25.91 49.53
C LEU A 68 16.44 24.53 49.69
N LEU A 69 16.26 24.04 50.92
CA LEU A 69 15.61 22.77 51.20
C LEU A 69 14.13 22.80 50.79
N VAL A 70 13.42 23.90 51.03
CA VAL A 70 12.03 24.08 50.59
C VAL A 70 11.96 24.08 49.06
N LEU A 71 12.84 24.84 48.39
CA LEU A 71 12.90 24.88 46.93
C LEU A 71 13.22 23.52 46.32
N ALA A 72 14.16 22.77 46.91
CA ALA A 72 14.51 21.42 46.45
C ALA A 72 13.32 20.46 46.56
N LYS A 73 12.56 20.53 47.67
CA LYS A 73 11.34 19.74 47.84
C LYS A 73 10.25 20.11 46.82
N ALA A 74 10.04 21.40 46.58
CA ALA A 74 9.09 21.89 45.58
C ALA A 74 9.46 21.44 44.16
N LEU A 75 10.75 21.54 43.80
CA LEU A 75 11.26 21.08 42.51
C LEU A 75 11.08 19.57 42.34
N ASN A 76 11.34 18.78 43.39
CA ASN A 76 11.15 17.34 43.33
C ASN A 76 9.66 16.96 43.20
N ALA A 77 8.76 17.64 43.90
CA ALA A 77 7.32 17.46 43.75
C ALA A 77 6.86 17.79 42.33
N SER A 78 7.32 18.91 41.76
CA SER A 78 7.03 19.29 40.37
C SER A 78 7.56 18.25 39.37
N ARG A 79 8.78 17.76 39.56
CA ARG A 79 9.37 16.69 38.74
C ARG A 79 8.52 15.42 38.77
N MET A 80 8.09 14.99 39.96
CA MET A 80 7.24 13.80 40.11
C MET A 80 5.87 13.99 39.45
N GLY A 81 5.28 15.18 39.57
CA GLY A 81 4.05 15.55 38.85
C GLY A 81 4.18 15.39 37.34
N ARG A 82 5.24 15.97 36.76
CA ARG A 82 5.51 15.83 35.31
C ARG A 82 5.73 14.38 34.88
N ILE A 83 6.46 13.59 35.67
CA ILE A 83 6.66 12.16 35.37
C ILE A 83 5.30 11.44 35.32
N GLN A 84 4.38 11.76 36.23
CA GLN A 84 3.05 11.17 36.23
C GLN A 84 2.22 11.63 35.02
N GLU A 85 2.26 12.91 34.67
CA GLU A 85 1.62 13.45 33.47
C GLU A 85 2.09 12.73 32.20
N TYR A 86 3.40 12.53 32.04
CA TYR A 86 3.95 11.79 30.89
C TYR A 86 3.49 10.34 30.84
N LYS A 87 3.36 9.66 31.99
CA LYS A 87 2.81 8.29 32.03
C LYS A 87 1.36 8.26 31.58
N THR A 88 0.53 9.15 32.11
CA THR A 88 -0.88 9.27 31.71
C THR A 88 -1.00 9.57 30.22
N MET A 89 -0.22 10.51 29.69
CA MET A 89 -0.22 10.85 28.27
C MET A 89 0.19 9.66 27.40
N LYS A 90 1.20 8.89 27.82
CA LYS A 90 1.61 7.66 27.12
C LYS A 90 0.49 6.63 27.06
N GLU A 91 -0.25 6.44 28.16
CA GLU A 91 -1.39 5.53 28.22
C GLU A 91 -2.55 6.00 27.32
N GLN A 92 -2.85 7.29 27.32
CA GLN A 92 -3.84 7.90 26.43
C GLN A 92 -3.50 7.71 24.95
N VAL A 93 -2.25 8.00 24.56
CA VAL A 93 -1.76 7.77 23.19
C VAL A 93 -1.87 6.28 22.83
N SER A 94 -1.45 5.37 23.71
CA SER A 94 -1.57 3.93 23.46
C SER A 94 -3.03 3.48 23.28
N THR A 95 -3.96 4.07 24.02
CA THR A 95 -5.39 3.75 23.94
C THR A 95 -5.97 4.24 22.63
N HIS A 96 -5.69 5.50 22.26
CA HIS A 96 -6.11 6.06 20.98
C HIS A 96 -5.60 5.28 19.78
N VAL A 97 -4.34 4.83 19.80
CA VAL A 97 -3.80 4.00 18.72
C VAL A 97 -4.56 2.67 18.61
N LYS A 98 -4.86 2.00 19.74
CA LYS A 98 -5.64 0.76 19.73
C LYS A 98 -7.06 0.96 19.18
N ASP A 99 -7.71 2.06 19.55
CA ASP A 99 -9.04 2.40 19.06
C ASP A 99 -9.05 2.67 17.55
N LEU A 100 -8.03 3.37 17.04
CA LEU A 100 -7.87 3.62 15.60
C LEU A 100 -7.64 2.32 14.82
N ILE A 101 -6.77 1.43 15.33
CA ILE A 101 -6.54 0.11 14.73
C ILE A 101 -7.85 -0.69 14.67
N LYS A 102 -8.63 -0.68 15.75
CA LYS A 102 -9.93 -1.36 15.78
C LYS A 102 -10.88 -0.81 14.72
N LYS A 103 -11.02 0.53 14.62
CA LYS A 103 -11.89 1.17 13.62
C LYS A 103 -11.46 0.84 12.19
N LEU A 104 -10.17 0.86 11.90
CA LEU A 104 -9.64 0.50 10.58
C LEU A 104 -9.96 -0.96 10.22
N ASN A 105 -9.78 -1.89 11.17
CA ASN A 105 -10.11 -3.29 10.94
C ASN A 105 -11.62 -3.51 10.74
N ASP A 106 -12.46 -2.77 11.49
CA ASP A 106 -13.91 -2.84 11.34
C ASP A 106 -14.34 -2.33 9.94
N GLU A 107 -13.76 -1.22 9.47
CA GLU A 107 -13.99 -0.68 8.13
C GLU A 107 -13.49 -1.62 7.02
N GLU A 108 -12.30 -2.20 7.18
CA GLU A 108 -11.75 -3.20 6.27
C GLU A 108 -12.70 -4.39 6.11
N GLN A 109 -13.21 -4.94 7.22
CA GLN A 109 -14.17 -6.05 7.18
C GLN A 109 -15.48 -5.68 6.48
N ILE A 110 -15.98 -4.46 6.68
CA ILE A 110 -17.19 -3.97 5.99
C ILE A 110 -16.94 -3.89 4.48
N LEU A 111 -15.81 -3.33 4.07
CA LEU A 111 -15.44 -3.23 2.65
C LEU A 111 -15.26 -4.60 2.01
N GLN A 112 -14.61 -5.53 2.71
CA GLN A 112 -14.42 -6.89 2.22
C GLN A 112 -15.75 -7.60 2.01
N LYS A 113 -16.68 -7.53 2.98
CA LYS A 113 -18.03 -8.09 2.83
C LYS A 113 -18.80 -7.49 1.65
N ARG A 114 -18.66 -6.18 1.40
CA ARG A 114 -19.29 -5.51 0.25
C ARG A 114 -18.69 -5.99 -1.07
N LEU A 115 -17.37 -6.14 -1.13
CA LEU A 115 -16.68 -6.65 -2.31
C LEU A 115 -17.12 -8.09 -2.61
N ASP A 116 -17.11 -8.96 -1.61
CA ASP A 116 -17.52 -10.36 -1.74
C ASP A 116 -18.96 -10.49 -2.24
N SER A 117 -19.88 -9.69 -1.68
CA SER A 117 -21.28 -9.61 -2.13
C SER A 117 -21.39 -9.15 -3.58
N THR A 118 -20.61 -8.14 -3.98
CA THR A 118 -20.59 -7.64 -5.37
C THR A 118 -20.07 -8.70 -6.33
N VAL A 119 -18.97 -9.39 -5.98
CA VAL A 119 -18.39 -10.47 -6.78
C VAL A 119 -19.40 -11.61 -6.93
N GLN A 120 -20.10 -11.97 -5.86
CA GLN A 120 -21.15 -12.99 -5.92
C GLN A 120 -22.26 -12.60 -6.89
N LEU A 121 -22.77 -11.36 -6.80
CA LEU A 121 -23.82 -10.86 -7.70
C LEU A 121 -23.36 -10.84 -9.17
N GLU A 122 -22.13 -10.43 -9.45
CA GLU A 122 -21.59 -10.44 -10.82
C GLU A 122 -21.41 -11.88 -11.34
N ASN A 123 -20.94 -12.81 -10.51
CA ASN A 123 -20.87 -14.22 -10.90
C ASN A 123 -22.24 -14.81 -11.21
N GLU A 124 -23.28 -14.44 -10.45
CA GLU A 124 -24.66 -14.85 -10.72
C GLU A 124 -25.15 -14.30 -12.07
N LYS A 125 -24.85 -13.04 -12.40
CA LYS A 125 -25.18 -12.44 -13.71
C LYS A 125 -24.47 -13.15 -14.85
N ILE A 126 -23.16 -13.41 -14.71
CA ILE A 126 -22.38 -14.14 -15.72
C ILE A 126 -23.01 -15.52 -15.96
N ALA A 127 -23.34 -16.26 -14.90
CA ALA A 127 -23.96 -17.57 -15.02
C ALA A 127 -25.37 -17.54 -15.66
N ILE A 128 -26.10 -16.41 -15.59
CA ILE A 128 -27.36 -16.21 -16.32
C ILE A 128 -27.06 -15.98 -17.80
N THR A 129 -26.15 -15.06 -18.12
CA THR A 129 -25.77 -14.75 -19.50
C THR A 129 -25.23 -15.98 -20.23
N GLU A 130 -24.39 -16.78 -19.59
CA GLU A 130 -23.89 -18.04 -20.17
C GLU A 130 -25.02 -19.03 -20.49
N ARG A 131 -26.05 -19.12 -19.63
CA ARG A 131 -27.23 -19.96 -19.88
C ARG A 131 -28.05 -19.44 -21.05
N GLU A 132 -28.23 -18.13 -21.16
CA GLU A 132 -28.93 -17.50 -22.28
C GLU A 132 -28.18 -17.70 -23.60
N GLU A 133 -26.86 -17.54 -23.61
CA GLU A 133 -26.01 -17.79 -24.78
C GLU A 133 -26.14 -19.25 -25.26
N GLN A 134 -26.06 -20.22 -24.34
CA GLN A 134 -26.25 -21.64 -24.67
C GLN A 134 -27.65 -21.92 -25.24
N TYR A 135 -28.68 -21.24 -24.75
CA TYR A 135 -30.04 -21.39 -25.26
C TYR A 135 -30.16 -20.80 -26.68
N LEU A 136 -29.59 -19.63 -26.92
CA LEU A 136 -29.57 -19.00 -28.24
C LEU A 136 -28.80 -19.84 -29.27
N GLU A 137 -27.67 -20.43 -28.89
CA GLU A 137 -26.90 -21.29 -29.80
C GLU A 137 -27.69 -22.56 -30.18
N LYS A 138 -28.42 -23.17 -29.24
CA LYS A 138 -29.32 -24.29 -29.52
C LYS A 138 -30.45 -23.89 -30.48
N ASN A 139 -31.05 -22.72 -30.28
CA ASN A 139 -32.12 -22.22 -31.15
C ASN A 139 -31.63 -21.91 -32.55
N LYS A 140 -30.43 -21.31 -32.67
CA LYS A 140 -29.77 -21.06 -33.94
C LYS A 140 -29.52 -22.38 -34.69
N ALA A 141 -28.95 -23.37 -34.03
CA ALA A 141 -28.72 -24.69 -34.63
C ALA A 141 -30.03 -25.36 -35.09
N ALA A 142 -31.11 -25.23 -34.32
CA ALA A 142 -32.43 -25.74 -34.71
C ALA A 142 -33.01 -24.99 -35.92
N LEU A 143 -32.87 -23.66 -35.97
CA LEU A 143 -33.29 -22.85 -37.11
C LEU A 143 -32.51 -23.22 -38.38
N ASP A 144 -31.19 -23.39 -38.28
CA ASP A 144 -30.35 -23.82 -39.39
C ASP A 144 -30.82 -25.17 -39.98
N GLN A 145 -31.20 -26.12 -39.11
CA GLN A 145 -31.77 -27.40 -39.55
C GLN A 145 -33.12 -27.25 -40.27
N VAL A 146 -34.00 -26.36 -39.79
CA VAL A 146 -35.30 -26.08 -40.44
C VAL A 146 -35.09 -25.42 -41.79
N MET A 147 -34.19 -24.44 -41.88
CA MET A 147 -33.85 -23.74 -43.12
C MET A 147 -33.28 -24.71 -44.16
N GLU A 148 -32.41 -25.63 -43.75
CA GLU A 148 -31.85 -26.65 -44.65
C GLU A 148 -32.92 -27.63 -45.15
N LYS A 149 -33.85 -28.07 -44.29
CA LYS A 149 -35.00 -28.89 -44.72
C LYS A 149 -35.86 -28.16 -45.75
N TYR A 150 -36.22 -26.90 -45.47
CA TYR A 150 -37.03 -26.09 -46.40
C TYR A 150 -36.33 -25.88 -47.75
N ARG A 151 -35.01 -25.64 -47.74
CA ARG A 151 -34.20 -25.54 -48.95
C ARG A 151 -34.24 -26.83 -49.75
N ASN A 152 -34.10 -27.98 -49.10
CA ASN A 152 -34.14 -29.30 -49.75
C ASN A 152 -35.53 -29.61 -50.32
N GLU A 153 -36.61 -29.33 -49.59
CA GLU A 153 -37.99 -29.47 -50.08
C GLU A 153 -38.27 -28.55 -51.28
N THR A 154 -37.81 -27.30 -51.23
CA THR A 154 -37.93 -26.35 -52.34
C THR A 154 -37.17 -26.84 -53.57
N ASN A 155 -35.93 -27.32 -53.39
CA ASN A 155 -35.14 -27.91 -54.48
C ASN A 155 -35.84 -29.15 -55.08
N GLN A 156 -36.42 -30.01 -54.24
CA GLN A 156 -37.16 -31.19 -54.67
C GLN A 156 -38.40 -30.79 -55.49
N MET A 157 -39.15 -29.78 -55.06
CA MET A 157 -40.30 -29.25 -55.80
C MET A 157 -39.90 -28.72 -57.18
N VAL A 158 -38.77 -28.00 -57.27
CA VAL A 158 -38.23 -27.52 -58.56
C VAL A 158 -37.87 -28.71 -59.47
N LEU A 159 -37.20 -29.73 -58.94
CA LEU A 159 -36.85 -30.94 -59.70
C LEU A 159 -38.10 -31.69 -60.21
N ILE A 160 -39.13 -31.84 -59.36
CA ILE A 160 -40.40 -32.46 -59.75
C ILE A 160 -41.06 -31.66 -60.87
N LYS A 161 -41.09 -30.32 -60.75
CA LYS A 161 -41.66 -29.44 -61.77
C LYS A 161 -40.89 -29.57 -63.09
N MET A 162 -39.56 -29.51 -63.06
CA MET A 162 -38.72 -29.68 -64.25
C MET A 162 -38.93 -31.05 -64.92
N HIS A 163 -39.06 -32.12 -64.13
CA HIS A 163 -39.33 -33.46 -64.64
C HIS A 163 -40.70 -33.55 -65.32
N LYS A 164 -41.73 -32.94 -64.71
CA LYS A 164 -43.06 -32.85 -65.31
C LYS A 164 -43.04 -32.08 -66.62
N ASP A 165 -42.41 -30.90 -66.65
CA ASP A 165 -42.28 -30.09 -67.87
C ASP A 165 -41.54 -30.85 -68.99
N TYR A 166 -40.53 -31.67 -68.64
CA TYR A 166 -39.85 -32.56 -69.57
C TYR A 166 -40.79 -33.66 -70.11
N LEU A 167 -41.52 -34.36 -69.24
CA LEU A 167 -42.47 -35.40 -69.65
C LEU A 167 -43.61 -34.84 -70.51
N ASP A 168 -44.12 -33.66 -70.18
CA ASP A 168 -45.20 -33.00 -70.94
C ASP A 168 -44.71 -32.56 -72.34
N SER A 169 -43.44 -32.17 -72.47
CA SER A 169 -42.86 -31.79 -73.76
C SER A 169 -42.35 -32.98 -74.58
N ALA A 170 -42.01 -34.12 -73.97
CA ALA A 170 -41.45 -35.29 -74.65
C ALA A 170 -42.29 -35.84 -75.82
N PRO A 171 -43.64 -35.93 -75.74
CA PRO A 171 -44.49 -36.33 -76.87
C PRO A 171 -44.36 -35.36 -78.04
N VAL A 172 -44.34 -34.04 -77.77
CA VAL A 172 -44.19 -33.01 -78.81
C VAL A 172 -42.85 -33.17 -79.53
N TRP A 173 -41.77 -33.44 -78.79
CA TRP A 173 -40.46 -33.71 -79.37
C TRP A 173 -40.46 -35.02 -80.16
N LYS A 174 -41.10 -36.07 -79.65
CA LYS A 174 -41.25 -37.36 -80.35
C LYS A 174 -42.01 -37.19 -81.66
N ASP A 175 -43.12 -36.47 -81.66
CA ASP A 175 -43.93 -36.20 -82.85
C ASP A 175 -43.16 -35.33 -83.86
N LYS A 176 -42.44 -34.30 -83.38
CA LYS A 176 -41.56 -33.49 -84.23
C LYS A 176 -40.45 -34.33 -84.85
N LEU A 177 -39.78 -35.18 -84.06
CA LEU A 177 -38.74 -36.08 -84.53
C LEU A 177 -39.28 -37.11 -85.52
N GLN A 178 -40.44 -37.69 -85.25
CA GLN A 178 -41.09 -38.67 -86.12
C GLN A 178 -41.58 -38.03 -87.43
N ALA A 179 -42.13 -36.82 -87.36
CA ALA A 179 -42.47 -36.02 -88.55
C ALA A 179 -41.21 -35.64 -89.36
N HIS A 180 -40.10 -35.33 -88.68
CA HIS A 180 -38.81 -35.09 -89.35
C HIS A 180 -38.28 -36.37 -90.00
N ALA A 181 -38.37 -37.52 -89.32
CA ALA A 181 -37.96 -38.82 -89.84
C ALA A 181 -38.78 -39.27 -91.05
N VAL A 182 -40.07 -38.92 -91.15
CA VAL A 182 -40.91 -39.17 -92.34
C VAL A 182 -40.53 -38.24 -93.52
N ARG A 183 -39.99 -37.05 -93.24
CA ARG A 183 -39.48 -36.13 -94.28
C ARG A 183 -38.07 -36.50 -94.74
N ILE A 184 -37.33 -37.28 -93.94
CA ILE A 184 -36.05 -37.84 -94.34
C ILE A 184 -36.32 -38.91 -95.39
N ASN A 185 -36.10 -38.54 -96.65
CA ASN A 185 -35.99 -39.51 -97.73
C ASN A 185 -34.67 -40.25 -97.53
N THR A 186 -34.72 -41.47 -97.00
CA THR A 186 -33.54 -42.31 -96.72
C THR A 186 -32.66 -42.56 -97.94
N LYS A 187 -33.15 -42.30 -99.17
CA LYS A 187 -32.35 -42.34 -100.41
C LYS A 187 -31.52 -41.08 -100.70
N LYS A 188 -31.75 -39.96 -100.02
CA LYS A 188 -31.00 -38.70 -100.22
C LYS A 188 -29.95 -38.42 -99.14
N GLU A 189 -30.02 -39.11 -97.99
CA GLU A 189 -29.01 -38.94 -96.92
C GLU A 189 -27.80 -39.87 -97.09
N GLU A 190 -27.84 -40.93 -97.91
CA GLU A 190 -26.63 -41.67 -98.29
C GLU A 190 -25.62 -40.79 -99.08
N GLU A 191 -26.06 -39.68 -99.68
CA GLU A 191 -25.18 -38.72 -100.39
C GLU A 191 -24.70 -37.55 -99.51
N LEU A 192 -25.20 -37.40 -98.28
CA LEU A 192 -24.88 -36.26 -97.42
C LEU A 192 -24.44 -36.73 -96.03
N TYR A 193 -23.12 -36.81 -95.86
CA TYR A 193 -22.36 -36.83 -94.61
C TYR A 193 -22.08 -38.20 -93.94
N PHE A 194 -21.12 -38.92 -94.53
CA PHE A 194 -19.94 -39.34 -93.78
C PHE A 194 -18.69 -38.81 -94.48
N GLN A 195 -18.32 -37.55 -94.21
CA GLN A 195 -16.90 -37.20 -94.32
C GLN A 195 -16.25 -37.54 -92.98
N PRO A 196 -15.29 -38.46 -92.94
CA PRO A 196 -14.53 -38.71 -91.73
C PRO A 196 -13.84 -37.40 -91.32
N ILE A 197 -14.12 -36.95 -90.11
CA ILE A 197 -13.34 -35.88 -89.49
C ILE A 197 -11.92 -36.43 -89.35
N PRO A 198 -10.91 -35.85 -90.03
CA PRO A 198 -9.54 -36.27 -89.82
C PRO A 198 -9.17 -35.98 -88.36
N LEU A 199 -8.68 -37.00 -87.66
CA LEU A 199 -8.02 -36.86 -86.37
C LEU A 199 -6.72 -36.06 -86.59
N GLY A 200 -6.88 -34.74 -86.62
CA GLY A 200 -5.79 -33.79 -86.61
C GLY A 200 -5.23 -33.70 -85.19
N THR A 201 -4.05 -34.28 -84.99
CA THR A 201 -3.10 -33.90 -83.96
C THR A 201 -2.87 -32.39 -84.00
N ASN A 202 -3.05 -31.69 -82.88
CA ASN A 202 -2.01 -30.84 -82.28
C ASN A 202 -2.59 -29.97 -81.16
N ASP A 203 -1.89 -30.04 -80.03
CA ASP A 203 -1.29 -28.91 -79.33
C ASP A 203 -2.05 -27.59 -79.27
N GLY A 204 -2.29 -27.19 -78.02
CA GLY A 204 -2.21 -25.79 -77.61
C GLY A 204 -3.52 -25.03 -77.61
N LEU A 205 -4.08 -24.82 -76.41
CA LEU A 205 -4.78 -23.60 -75.95
C LEU A 205 -5.32 -23.91 -74.54
N VAL A 206 -4.53 -23.74 -73.48
CA VAL A 206 -4.36 -22.48 -72.72
C VAL A 206 -5.64 -21.62 -72.73
N GLY A 207 -6.61 -22.03 -71.90
CA GLY A 207 -7.76 -21.22 -71.50
C GLY A 207 -7.73 -20.98 -70.00
N LYS A 208 -7.38 -19.76 -69.61
CA LYS A 208 -7.29 -19.24 -68.24
C LYS A 208 -8.55 -19.53 -67.41
N LEU A 209 -8.43 -20.35 -66.37
CA LEU A 209 -9.30 -20.29 -65.19
C LEU A 209 -8.64 -19.34 -64.19
N THR A 210 -9.16 -18.12 -64.14
CA THR A 210 -8.81 -17.12 -63.15
C THR A 210 -9.22 -17.61 -61.76
N ALA A 211 -8.21 -17.83 -60.91
CA ALA A 211 -8.37 -18.00 -59.49
C ALA A 211 -8.98 -16.73 -58.88
N SER A 212 -10.23 -16.81 -58.42
CA SER A 212 -10.80 -15.81 -57.53
C SER A 212 -10.12 -15.92 -56.17
N LYS A 213 -9.36 -14.87 -55.87
CA LYS A 213 -8.74 -14.55 -54.59
C LYS A 213 -9.79 -14.45 -53.46
N ASN A 214 -9.37 -14.98 -52.32
CA ASN A 214 -9.57 -14.47 -50.95
C ASN A 214 -10.99 -14.18 -50.46
N VAL A 215 -11.41 -14.94 -49.44
CA VAL A 215 -11.56 -14.35 -48.10
C VAL A 215 -10.92 -15.29 -47.07
N ASN A 216 -9.73 -14.94 -46.62
CA ASN A 216 -9.09 -15.48 -45.43
C ASN A 216 -9.62 -14.63 -44.26
N VAL A 217 -10.64 -15.09 -43.54
CA VAL A 217 -11.06 -14.46 -42.28
C VAL A 217 -10.35 -15.18 -41.14
N HIS A 218 -9.56 -14.41 -40.42
CA HIS A 218 -8.82 -14.72 -39.21
C HIS A 218 -9.51 -15.73 -38.28
N ALA A 219 -8.79 -16.81 -37.96
CA ALA A 219 -8.94 -17.51 -36.68
C ALA A 219 -8.11 -16.78 -35.59
N PRO A 220 -8.53 -16.83 -34.32
CA PRO A 220 -8.06 -15.94 -33.27
C PRO A 220 -6.72 -16.40 -32.67
N SER A 221 -5.78 -15.47 -32.50
CA SER A 221 -4.61 -15.71 -31.65
C SER A 221 -5.00 -15.49 -30.18
N ASN A 222 -5.22 -16.60 -29.48
CA ASN A 222 -4.93 -16.67 -28.06
C ASN A 222 -3.41 -16.55 -27.87
N ASP A 223 -2.95 -15.52 -27.16
CA ASP A 223 -1.84 -15.69 -26.21
C ASP A 223 -1.68 -14.45 -25.30
N LYS A 224 -1.99 -14.68 -24.03
CA LYS A 224 -1.12 -14.43 -22.86
C LYS A 224 -0.36 -13.08 -22.81
N HIS A 225 -0.89 -12.18 -21.99
CA HIS A 225 -0.07 -11.33 -21.13
C HIS A 225 -0.57 -11.52 -19.69
N MET A 226 0.07 -12.42 -18.93
CA MET A 226 1.10 -12.08 -17.95
C MET A 226 0.57 -11.17 -16.82
N SER A 227 -0.03 -11.84 -15.85
CA SER A 227 -0.03 -11.44 -14.45
C SER A 227 1.42 -11.38 -13.94
N ALA A 228 1.89 -10.20 -13.52
CA ALA A 228 3.02 -10.07 -12.59
C ALA A 228 3.20 -8.62 -12.13
N LEU A 229 2.54 -8.22 -11.03
CA LEU A 229 3.09 -7.21 -10.12
C LEU A 229 2.78 -7.62 -8.67
N ARG A 230 3.62 -8.51 -8.15
CA ARG A 230 3.87 -8.72 -6.72
C ARG A 230 5.33 -8.39 -6.45
N SER A 231 5.57 -7.27 -5.77
CA SER A 231 6.77 -6.89 -5.00
C SER A 231 6.73 -5.37 -4.85
N SER A 232 6.92 -4.71 -3.71
CA SER A 232 7.42 -5.10 -2.39
C SER A 232 7.28 -3.84 -1.52
N GLY A 233 6.39 -3.85 -0.52
CA GLY A 233 6.26 -2.76 0.46
C GLY A 233 6.81 -3.21 1.80
N GLY A 234 8.11 -3.48 1.83
CA GLY A 234 8.83 -3.96 3.01
C GLY A 234 8.79 -2.95 4.15
N SER A 235 8.48 -3.46 5.33
CA SER A 235 8.61 -2.81 6.63
C SER A 235 9.98 -2.17 6.81
N ARG A 236 10.01 -0.88 7.17
CA ARG A 236 11.13 -0.28 7.90
C ARG A 236 10.62 0.23 9.24
N SER A 237 10.69 -0.67 10.22
CA SER A 237 10.78 -0.28 11.63
C SER A 237 12.21 0.22 11.84
N CYS A 238 12.41 1.53 11.88
CA CYS A 238 13.60 2.12 12.48
C CYS A 238 13.23 2.50 13.91
N ILE A 239 13.66 1.65 14.83
CA ILE A 239 13.91 2.02 16.21
C ILE A 239 15.10 2.99 16.17
N ILE A 240 14.86 4.25 16.51
CA ILE A 240 15.91 5.16 16.97
C ILE A 240 15.61 5.45 18.44
N MET A 241 16.66 5.30 19.24
CA MET A 241 16.75 5.43 20.70
C MET A 241 16.14 6.73 21.23
#